data_AF-A0A7V4P3L7-F1
#
_entry.id   AF-A0A7V4P3L7-F1
#
_cell.length_a   1.000
_cell.length_b   1.000
_cell.length_c   1.000
_cell.angle_alpha   90.00
_cell.angle_beta   90.00
_cell.angle_gamma   90.00
#
_symmetry.space_group_name_H-M   'P 1'
#
loop_
_entity.id
_entity.type
_entity.pdbx_description
1 polymer ?
#
loop_
_entity_poly.entity_id
_entity_poly.type
_entity_poly.pdbx_seq_one_letter_code
_entity_poly.pdbx_strand_id
1 'polypeptide(L)'
;MHSSRFFPLARHRQMAVLMALVSCLAGSQVAPGDIVVPGANGSDGAFNPTSNIQVDLSLAPTGSWDGPNANPGRGVYDPEKWAVVFRYTSVNIPSGVTVTFKNHPKNAPVVWLVSESVTINGAIVLNGAAGHAAESPARPATPGPGGFRGGTGSRTQQSSSAGYGVGGGPWASGLRGRGGAYATSLINTCEGAPGGATYGNAQVLPLIGGSGGSGTRSSNNRQGGGAGGGAILIAAARQITLGSAGQIRAIGGGGSGAGSICGVDTSSGGGSGGAIRLIAEAISGTGTLNAAGGGISDTGSVGGSGRIRIEGNAVSLPVSGPMFSLVPAGAIAQLWPAGDAPTVRIAQISGQPVPADPGAELTFPDQDVTVPSGGSAVIRLECRNMPLNWIVRLRIVPLTGPDLTVTAVYVEGDALASVWQAQASLGVGFHTMQARAVSP
;
A
#
# COMPACT_ATOMS: atom_id res chain seq x y z
N MET A 1 -10.06 -73.35 56.10
CA MET A 1 -8.76 -74.02 55.91
C MET A 1 -7.75 -72.95 55.51
N HIS A 2 -6.66 -72.86 56.28
CA HIS A 2 -5.40 -72.12 56.05
C HIS A 2 -5.54 -70.60 55.76
N SER A 3 -5.58 -69.71 56.76
CA SER A 3 -4.50 -69.32 57.72
C SER A 3 -3.26 -68.73 57.00
N SER A 4 -2.61 -67.64 57.42
CA SER A 4 -2.77 -66.79 58.60
C SER A 4 -1.64 -65.74 58.67
N ARG A 5 -1.85 -64.73 59.55
CA ARG A 5 -0.87 -63.90 60.30
C ARG A 5 -0.22 -62.75 59.48
N PHE A 6 0.05 -61.55 60.02
CA PHE A 6 0.46 -61.13 61.36
C PHE A 6 -0.04 -59.71 61.74
N PHE A 7 -0.40 -59.53 63.00
CA PHE A 7 -0.53 -58.29 63.80
C PHE A 7 0.87 -57.73 64.20
N PRO A 8 1.07 -56.61 64.95
CA PRO A 8 0.20 -55.47 65.35
C PRO A 8 0.89 -54.06 65.46
N LEU A 9 0.12 -53.06 65.96
CA LEU A 9 0.46 -52.02 66.97
C LEU A 9 1.66 -51.06 66.75
N ALA A 10 1.40 -49.74 66.72
CA ALA A 10 1.54 -48.88 67.90
C ALA A 10 1.53 -47.37 67.55
N ARG A 11 0.85 -46.61 68.42
CA ARG A 11 0.81 -45.14 68.52
C ARG A 11 2.22 -44.53 68.70
N HIS A 12 2.38 -43.25 68.35
CA HIS A 12 2.90 -42.11 69.17
C HIS A 12 3.16 -40.91 68.23
N ARG A 13 2.40 -39.81 68.32
CA ARG A 13 2.65 -38.57 69.09
C ARG A 13 3.83 -37.71 68.58
N GLN A 14 3.44 -36.49 68.16
CA GLN A 14 4.09 -35.19 68.35
C GLN A 14 4.99 -34.54 67.26
N MET A 15 4.60 -33.30 66.97
CA MET A 15 5.38 -32.09 66.65
C MET A 15 6.22 -32.05 65.36
N ALA A 16 5.83 -31.16 64.44
CA ALA A 16 6.58 -29.94 64.15
C ALA A 16 5.89 -29.09 63.07
N VAL A 17 5.78 -27.80 63.36
CA VAL A 17 5.41 -26.72 62.43
C VAL A 17 6.56 -26.50 61.46
N LEU A 18 6.29 -26.40 60.15
CA LEU A 18 7.11 -25.59 59.26
C LEU A 18 6.26 -25.05 58.10
N MET A 19 6.14 -23.72 58.05
CA MET A 19 5.66 -22.95 56.90
C MET A 19 6.44 -23.33 55.64
N ALA A 20 5.74 -23.58 54.55
CA ALA A 20 6.31 -23.49 53.21
C ALA A 20 5.53 -22.43 52.43
N LEU A 21 6.22 -21.34 52.13
CA LEU A 21 5.80 -20.27 51.23
C LEU A 21 5.23 -20.86 49.93
N VAL A 22 4.03 -20.45 49.58
CA VAL A 22 3.57 -20.49 48.18
C VAL A 22 4.33 -19.38 47.46
N SER A 23 5.44 -19.74 46.82
CA SER A 23 6.10 -18.87 45.87
C SER A 23 5.21 -18.72 44.65
N CYS A 24 4.62 -17.54 44.50
CA CYS A 24 4.07 -17.07 43.25
C CYS A 24 5.17 -17.18 42.18
N LEU A 25 5.07 -18.15 41.26
CA LEU A 25 5.73 -18.04 39.97
C LEU A 25 5.03 -16.91 39.20
N ALA A 26 5.37 -15.67 39.54
CA ALA A 26 5.35 -14.61 38.57
C ALA A 26 6.36 -15.01 37.50
N GLY A 27 5.88 -15.56 36.39
CA GLY A 27 6.68 -15.62 35.18
C GLY A 27 7.17 -14.20 34.93
N SER A 28 8.47 -13.97 35.12
CA SER A 28 9.13 -12.75 34.70
C SER A 28 8.92 -12.68 33.19
N GLN A 29 7.92 -11.92 32.75
CA GLN A 29 7.89 -11.46 31.38
C GLN A 29 9.12 -10.60 31.23
N VAL A 30 10.12 -11.14 30.53
CA VAL A 30 11.25 -10.36 30.04
C VAL A 30 10.63 -9.12 29.40
N ALA A 31 10.94 -7.94 29.93
CA ALA A 31 10.50 -6.70 29.33
C ALA A 31 10.92 -6.76 27.85
N PRO A 32 9.99 -6.63 26.91
CA PRO A 32 10.34 -6.59 25.50
C PRO A 32 11.38 -5.49 25.32
N GLY A 33 12.53 -5.82 24.75
CA GLY A 33 13.59 -4.83 24.58
C GLY A 33 13.17 -3.85 23.50
N ASP A 34 13.12 -2.54 23.79
CA ASP A 34 12.70 -1.55 22.80
C ASP A 34 13.52 -1.71 21.50
N ILE A 35 12.85 -1.64 20.35
CA ILE A 35 13.54 -1.62 19.05
C ILE A 35 14.01 -0.21 18.72
N VAL A 36 15.09 -0.10 17.97
CA VAL A 36 15.52 1.19 17.41
C VAL A 36 14.71 1.46 16.15
N VAL A 37 13.95 2.55 16.14
CA VAL A 37 13.32 3.10 14.94
C VAL A 37 14.18 4.26 14.43
N PRO A 38 14.92 4.09 13.31
CA PRO A 38 15.75 5.16 12.76
C PRO A 38 14.91 6.42 12.52
N GLY A 39 15.44 7.59 12.89
CA GLY A 39 14.77 8.88 12.68
C GLY A 39 13.57 9.17 13.61
N ALA A 40 13.16 8.26 14.49
CA ALA A 40 12.10 8.51 15.47
C ALA A 40 12.59 9.45 16.60
N ASN A 41 12.63 10.75 16.31
CA ASN A 41 13.20 11.77 17.19
C ASN A 41 12.16 12.67 17.89
N GLY A 42 10.87 12.42 17.68
CA GLY A 42 9.79 13.18 18.32
C GLY A 42 9.62 14.62 17.81
N SER A 43 10.28 15.02 16.71
CA SER A 43 10.22 16.41 16.19
C SER A 43 8.83 16.85 15.71
N ASP A 44 7.90 15.91 15.46
CA ASP A 44 6.49 16.21 15.17
C ASP A 44 5.59 16.20 16.43
N GLY A 45 6.17 16.05 17.62
CA GLY A 45 5.45 16.05 18.90
C GLY A 45 4.52 14.84 19.07
N ALA A 46 3.56 14.93 19.99
CA ALA A 46 2.57 13.88 20.19
C ALA A 46 1.34 14.10 19.28
N PHE A 47 0.88 13.06 18.59
CA PHE A 47 -0.32 13.11 17.75
C PHE A 47 -1.54 12.55 18.50
N ASN A 48 -2.34 13.47 19.06
CA ASN A 48 -3.48 13.14 19.94
C ASN A 48 -4.76 13.89 19.52
N PRO A 49 -5.33 13.61 18.33
CA PRO A 49 -6.55 14.29 17.88
C PRO A 49 -7.74 14.02 18.81
N THR A 50 -8.52 15.05 19.11
CA THR A 50 -9.75 14.95 19.94
C THR A 50 -11.03 14.89 19.12
N SER A 51 -10.93 15.05 17.80
CA SER A 51 -12.03 14.98 16.84
C SER A 51 -11.52 14.43 15.50
N ASN A 52 -12.45 14.10 14.60
CA ASN A 52 -12.10 13.64 13.25
C ASN A 52 -11.20 14.68 12.56
N ILE A 53 -10.12 14.20 11.95
CA ILE A 53 -9.12 15.04 11.31
C ILE A 53 -8.76 14.52 9.92
N GLN A 54 -8.56 15.44 9.00
CA GLN A 54 -7.89 15.17 7.73
C GLN A 54 -6.48 15.76 7.79
N VAL A 55 -5.47 14.90 7.81
CA VAL A 55 -4.07 15.30 7.73
C VAL A 55 -3.78 15.71 6.30
N ASP A 56 -3.43 16.98 6.10
CA ASP A 56 -3.09 17.50 4.78
C ASP A 56 -1.62 17.26 4.45
N LEU A 57 -1.36 16.19 3.69
CA LEU A 57 0.00 15.81 3.32
C LEU A 57 0.63 16.83 2.36
N SER A 58 -0.15 17.66 1.67
CA SER A 58 0.37 18.71 0.78
C SER A 58 1.13 19.83 1.50
N LEU A 59 1.00 19.89 2.83
CA LEU A 59 1.71 20.85 3.67
C LEU A 59 3.09 20.37 4.15
N ALA A 60 3.47 19.13 3.83
CA ALA A 60 4.78 18.59 4.17
C ALA A 60 5.87 19.29 3.32
N PRO A 61 6.83 20.00 3.94
CA PRO A 61 7.95 20.55 3.20
C PRO A 61 8.82 19.42 2.61
N THR A 62 9.42 19.69 1.45
CA THR A 62 10.40 18.79 0.84
C THR A 62 11.70 18.79 1.65
N GLY A 63 12.23 17.61 1.98
CA GLY A 63 13.49 17.45 2.69
C GLY A 63 13.81 15.99 2.99
N SER A 64 14.95 15.74 3.63
CA SER A 64 15.35 14.39 4.02
C SER A 64 14.45 13.82 5.13
N TRP A 65 14.06 12.56 4.99
CA TRP A 65 13.18 11.83 5.92
C TRP A 65 13.74 11.69 7.34
N ASP A 66 15.02 11.95 7.57
CA ASP A 66 15.71 11.92 8.86
C ASP A 66 16.26 13.30 9.29
N GLY A 67 16.06 14.33 8.46
CA GLY A 67 16.45 15.71 8.75
C GLY A 67 15.57 16.39 9.82
N PRO A 68 15.99 17.56 10.32
CA PRO A 68 15.20 18.35 11.26
C PRO A 68 13.89 18.81 10.60
N ASN A 69 12.76 18.67 11.31
CA ASN A 69 11.49 19.21 10.83
C ASN A 69 11.29 20.64 11.35
N ALA A 70 11.35 21.63 10.45
CA ALA A 70 11.11 23.03 10.78
C ALA A 70 9.63 23.34 11.10
N ASN A 71 8.70 22.45 10.73
CA ASN A 71 7.26 22.62 10.93
C ASN A 71 6.66 21.39 11.65
N PRO A 72 6.80 21.31 12.99
CA PRO A 72 6.25 20.20 13.77
C PRO A 72 4.78 19.90 13.45
N GLY A 73 4.46 18.63 13.26
CA GLY A 73 3.12 18.13 12.98
C GLY A 73 2.74 18.11 11.50
N ARG A 74 3.62 18.60 10.60
CA ARG A 74 3.40 18.55 9.14
C ARG A 74 4.14 17.42 8.43
N GLY A 75 5.05 16.74 9.14
CA GLY A 75 5.94 15.76 8.53
C GLY A 75 6.89 16.38 7.51
N VAL A 76 7.60 15.53 6.76
CA VAL A 76 8.53 15.91 5.68
C VAL A 76 8.31 15.01 4.48
N TYR A 77 8.21 15.57 3.28
CA TYR A 77 8.20 14.80 2.04
C TYR A 77 9.63 14.57 1.56
N ASP A 78 10.04 13.31 1.45
CA ASP A 78 11.34 12.93 0.91
C ASP A 78 11.18 12.36 -0.52
N PRO A 79 11.73 13.04 -1.56
CA PRO A 79 11.64 12.57 -2.95
C PRO A 79 12.43 11.29 -3.24
N GLU A 80 13.53 11.03 -2.51
CA GLU A 80 14.33 9.82 -2.71
C GLU A 80 13.65 8.59 -2.12
N LYS A 81 12.93 8.77 -1.01
CA LYS A 81 12.13 7.69 -0.39
C LYS A 81 10.72 7.60 -0.94
N TRP A 82 10.26 8.66 -1.62
CA TRP A 82 8.89 8.87 -2.04
C TRP A 82 7.92 8.58 -0.88
N ALA A 83 8.00 9.39 0.18
CA ALA A 83 7.17 9.22 1.37
C ALA A 83 6.98 10.54 2.13
N VAL A 84 5.83 10.71 2.78
CA VAL A 84 5.64 11.76 3.80
C VAL A 84 5.87 11.14 5.17
N VAL A 85 6.91 11.61 5.86
CA VAL A 85 7.41 11.04 7.10
C VAL A 85 7.11 11.95 8.29
N PHE A 86 6.39 11.41 9.26
CA PHE A 86 6.12 12.03 10.56
C PHE A 86 6.95 11.35 11.64
N ARG A 87 7.52 12.13 12.55
CA ARG A 87 8.40 11.70 13.65
C ARG A 87 7.76 12.04 14.99
N TYR A 88 6.76 11.28 15.39
CA TYR A 88 6.00 11.56 16.60
C TYR A 88 6.72 11.05 17.85
N THR A 89 6.47 11.71 18.98
CA THR A 89 6.83 11.15 20.29
C THR A 89 5.93 9.98 20.61
N SER A 90 4.61 10.19 20.52
CA SER A 90 3.57 9.19 20.73
C SER A 90 2.37 9.48 19.85
N VAL A 91 1.53 8.46 19.64
CA VAL A 91 0.27 8.58 18.90
C VAL A 91 -0.85 7.98 19.73
N ASN A 92 -1.93 8.74 19.93
CA ASN A 92 -3.17 8.24 20.52
C ASN A 92 -4.37 8.69 19.69
N ILE A 93 -5.06 7.73 19.06
CA ILE A 93 -6.31 7.97 18.32
C ILE A 93 -7.46 7.44 19.18
N PRO A 94 -8.26 8.31 19.84
CA PRO A 94 -9.36 7.89 20.70
C PRO A 94 -10.47 7.15 19.95
N SER A 95 -11.28 6.38 20.68
CA SER A 95 -12.50 5.79 20.12
C SER A 95 -13.42 6.88 19.54
N GLY A 96 -14.04 6.60 18.39
CA GLY A 96 -14.88 7.56 17.68
C GLY A 96 -14.13 8.61 16.86
N VAL A 97 -12.80 8.69 16.95
CA VAL A 97 -11.98 9.59 16.14
C VAL A 97 -11.50 8.88 14.87
N THR A 98 -11.69 9.52 13.72
CA THR A 98 -11.19 9.06 12.42
C THR A 98 -10.12 10.01 11.88
N VAL A 99 -8.96 9.45 11.55
CA VAL A 99 -7.87 10.11 10.84
C VAL A 99 -7.96 9.74 9.37
N THR A 100 -8.09 10.75 8.52
CA THR A 100 -8.04 10.64 7.06
C THR A 100 -6.89 11.48 6.52
N PHE A 101 -6.60 11.36 5.23
CA PHE A 101 -5.50 12.08 4.60
C PHE A 101 -5.99 12.79 3.33
N LYS A 102 -5.53 14.02 3.13
CA LYS A 102 -5.48 14.62 1.79
C LYS A 102 -4.12 14.29 1.19
N ASN A 103 -4.09 13.81 -0.05
CA ASN A 103 -2.86 13.34 -0.68
C ASN A 103 -1.83 14.47 -0.84
N HIS A 104 -0.56 14.10 -0.75
CA HIS A 104 0.53 14.92 -1.25
C HIS A 104 0.41 15.03 -2.79
N PRO A 105 0.80 16.13 -3.45
CA PRO A 105 0.75 16.25 -4.92
C PRO A 105 1.50 15.13 -5.64
N LYS A 106 2.57 14.60 -5.04
CA LYS A 106 3.32 13.43 -5.55
C LYS A 106 2.69 12.07 -5.22
N ASN A 107 1.50 12.07 -4.61
CA ASN A 107 0.76 10.91 -4.11
C ASN A 107 1.59 9.97 -3.23
N ALA A 108 2.55 10.51 -2.48
CA ALA A 108 3.43 9.73 -1.63
C ALA A 108 2.66 9.02 -0.47
N PRO A 109 3.09 7.83 -0.05
CA PRO A 109 2.59 7.10 1.11
C PRO A 109 2.90 7.81 2.44
N VAL A 110 2.28 7.33 3.51
CA VAL A 110 2.45 7.87 4.87
C VAL A 110 3.39 6.99 5.68
N VAL A 111 4.34 7.60 6.38
CA VAL A 111 5.24 6.91 7.32
C VAL A 111 5.19 7.60 8.67
N TRP A 112 4.89 6.85 9.72
CA TRP A 112 4.95 7.28 11.11
C TRP A 112 6.11 6.59 11.81
N LEU A 113 7.07 7.38 12.27
CA LEU A 113 8.21 6.97 13.10
C LEU A 113 7.93 7.48 14.51
N VAL A 114 7.75 6.57 15.46
CA VAL A 114 7.25 6.91 16.80
C VAL A 114 8.28 6.49 17.84
N SER A 115 8.78 7.46 18.62
CA SER A 115 9.85 7.21 19.59
C SER A 115 9.38 6.44 20.81
N GLU A 116 8.07 6.44 21.07
CA GLU A 116 7.45 5.69 22.16
C GLU A 116 6.42 4.68 21.62
N SER A 117 5.14 4.84 21.97
CA SER A 117 4.06 3.92 21.68
C SER A 117 2.95 4.56 20.85
N VAL A 118 2.19 3.69 20.17
CA VAL A 118 1.03 4.04 19.36
C VAL A 118 -0.20 3.33 19.93
N THR A 119 -1.27 4.07 20.19
CA THR A 119 -2.58 3.53 20.57
C THR A 119 -3.63 3.97 19.56
N ILE A 120 -4.34 3.01 18.97
CA ILE A 120 -5.38 3.24 17.98
C ILE A 120 -6.67 2.61 18.49
N ASN A 121 -7.53 3.42 19.11
CA ASN A 121 -8.88 3.04 19.52
C ASN A 121 -9.95 3.49 18.51
N GLY A 122 -9.63 4.50 17.69
CA GLY A 122 -10.43 4.97 16.56
C GLY A 122 -9.99 4.37 15.22
N ALA A 123 -10.07 5.14 14.14
CA ALA A 123 -9.77 4.67 12.79
C ALA A 123 -8.70 5.50 12.07
N ILE A 124 -7.81 4.83 11.34
CA ILE A 124 -6.94 5.43 10.31
C ILE A 124 -7.46 4.95 8.96
N VAL A 125 -7.79 5.88 8.06
CA VAL A 125 -8.42 5.58 6.77
C VAL A 125 -7.62 6.18 5.61
N LEU A 126 -7.07 5.28 4.78
CA LEU A 126 -6.30 5.56 3.57
C LEU A 126 -6.98 4.93 2.33
N ASN A 127 -8.31 4.81 2.33
CA ASN A 127 -9.01 4.10 1.25
C ASN A 127 -8.90 4.84 -0.10
N GLY A 128 -8.93 4.08 -1.20
CA GLY A 128 -9.14 4.63 -2.53
C GLY A 128 -10.58 5.06 -2.74
N ALA A 129 -10.79 6.12 -3.53
CA ALA A 129 -12.13 6.56 -3.91
C ALA A 129 -12.80 5.55 -4.86
N ALA A 130 -14.12 5.42 -4.73
CA ALA A 130 -14.92 4.67 -5.69
C ALA A 130 -14.83 5.29 -7.10
N GLY A 131 -15.09 4.47 -8.10
CA GLY A 131 -15.24 4.92 -9.48
C GLY A 131 -16.35 5.97 -9.61
N HIS A 132 -16.29 6.76 -10.68
CA HIS A 132 -17.32 7.75 -10.97
C HIS A 132 -18.50 7.14 -11.73
N ALA A 133 -19.71 7.62 -11.44
CA ALA A 133 -20.93 7.29 -12.19
C ALA A 133 -20.90 7.88 -13.61
N ALA A 134 -21.77 7.37 -14.49
CA ALA A 134 -21.79 7.66 -15.93
C ALA A 134 -21.83 9.16 -16.29
N GLU A 135 -22.50 9.98 -15.48
CA GLU A 135 -22.72 11.41 -15.74
C GLU A 135 -21.65 12.34 -15.14
N SER A 136 -20.75 11.83 -14.30
CA SER A 136 -19.66 12.62 -13.71
C SER A 136 -18.61 12.99 -14.76
N PRO A 137 -17.76 14.03 -14.58
CA PRO A 137 -16.65 14.35 -15.48
C PRO A 137 -15.67 13.16 -15.65
N ALA A 138 -14.99 13.04 -16.80
CA ALA A 138 -14.03 11.96 -17.04
C ALA A 138 -12.72 12.26 -16.31
N ARG A 139 -12.75 12.06 -14.99
CA ARG A 139 -11.58 12.15 -14.14
C ARG A 139 -11.26 10.78 -13.57
N PRO A 140 -9.98 10.41 -13.49
CA PRO A 140 -9.54 9.24 -12.73
C PRO A 140 -9.98 9.33 -11.28
N ALA A 141 -10.45 8.23 -10.69
CA ALA A 141 -10.78 8.20 -9.26
C ALA A 141 -9.53 8.44 -8.40
N THR A 142 -9.65 9.23 -7.33
CA THR A 142 -8.53 9.61 -6.46
C THR A 142 -8.08 8.44 -5.57
N PRO A 143 -6.79 8.08 -5.54
CA PRO A 143 -6.29 7.02 -4.66
C PRO A 143 -6.13 7.49 -3.22
N GLY A 144 -5.96 6.54 -2.29
CA GLY A 144 -5.37 6.86 -0.99
C GLY A 144 -3.89 7.24 -1.13
N PRO A 145 -3.26 7.84 -0.09
CA PRO A 145 -1.83 8.20 -0.13
C PRO A 145 -0.95 7.00 -0.49
N GLY A 146 -0.06 7.12 -1.47
CA GLY A 146 0.78 6.02 -1.96
C GLY A 146 0.10 5.07 -2.96
N GLY A 147 -1.22 5.19 -3.18
CA GLY A 147 -1.96 4.39 -4.15
C GLY A 147 -2.04 5.03 -5.55
N PHE A 148 -2.67 4.33 -6.49
CA PHE A 148 -2.83 4.78 -7.88
C PHE A 148 -4.28 4.98 -8.31
N ARG A 149 -4.47 5.96 -9.20
CA ARG A 149 -5.78 6.40 -9.69
C ARG A 149 -6.55 5.28 -10.41
N GLY A 150 -7.89 5.35 -10.36
CA GLY A 150 -8.77 4.51 -11.18
C GLY A 150 -8.85 4.99 -12.64
N GLY A 151 -9.28 4.14 -13.56
CA GLY A 151 -9.48 4.50 -14.98
C GLY A 151 -10.73 5.36 -15.19
N THR A 152 -10.76 6.10 -16.30
CA THR A 152 -11.92 6.90 -16.75
C THR A 152 -12.90 6.03 -17.55
N GLY A 153 -14.20 6.33 -17.43
CA GLY A 153 -15.23 5.76 -18.30
C GLY A 153 -15.29 6.45 -19.67
N SER A 154 -15.88 5.77 -20.67
CA SER A 154 -16.01 6.31 -22.03
C SER A 154 -16.89 7.56 -22.10
N ARG A 155 -16.70 8.43 -23.10
CA ARG A 155 -17.63 9.52 -23.46
C ARG A 155 -17.93 9.53 -24.95
N THR A 156 -18.88 10.38 -25.35
CA THR A 156 -19.15 10.67 -26.76
C THR A 156 -17.83 11.14 -27.38
N GLN A 157 -17.23 10.30 -28.23
CA GLN A 157 -15.90 10.49 -28.86
C GLN A 157 -14.63 10.19 -28.01
N GLN A 158 -14.74 9.65 -26.80
CA GLN A 158 -13.58 9.25 -25.99
C GLN A 158 -13.73 7.81 -25.47
N SER A 159 -12.68 7.01 -25.64
CA SER A 159 -12.63 5.66 -25.06
C SER A 159 -12.34 5.72 -23.56
N SER A 160 -12.80 4.71 -22.84
CA SER A 160 -12.40 4.47 -21.44
C SER A 160 -10.89 4.25 -21.35
N SER A 161 -10.35 4.33 -20.13
CA SER A 161 -8.94 4.02 -19.87
C SER A 161 -8.76 2.87 -18.89
N ALA A 162 -7.55 2.31 -18.94
CA ALA A 162 -7.07 1.37 -17.95
C ALA A 162 -6.95 2.04 -16.57
N GLY A 163 -6.92 1.21 -15.52
CA GLY A 163 -6.52 1.66 -14.20
C GLY A 163 -5.04 2.03 -14.17
N TYR A 164 -4.68 2.99 -13.33
CA TYR A 164 -3.29 3.42 -13.13
C TYR A 164 -2.62 2.56 -12.06
N GLY A 165 -1.29 2.53 -12.04
CA GLY A 165 -0.52 1.70 -11.13
C GLY A 165 0.12 0.48 -11.79
N VAL A 166 1.14 -0.08 -11.14
CA VAL A 166 1.92 -1.21 -11.66
C VAL A 166 1.02 -2.42 -11.97
N GLY A 167 -0.03 -2.59 -11.16
CA GLY A 167 -1.07 -3.58 -11.33
C GLY A 167 -2.41 -2.97 -11.76
N GLY A 168 -2.42 -1.85 -12.47
CA GLY A 168 -3.66 -1.23 -12.93
C GLY A 168 -4.51 -2.18 -13.78
N GLY A 169 -5.82 -2.17 -13.56
CA GLY A 169 -6.75 -3.00 -14.32
C GLY A 169 -6.63 -2.70 -15.81
N PRO A 170 -6.40 -3.70 -16.69
CA PRO A 170 -6.17 -3.42 -18.10
C PRO A 170 -7.44 -2.95 -18.79
N TRP A 171 -7.28 -2.15 -19.84
CA TRP A 171 -8.34 -1.82 -20.78
C TRP A 171 -7.97 -2.36 -22.16
N ALA A 172 -8.55 -3.51 -22.50
CA ALA A 172 -8.66 -3.97 -23.88
C ALA A 172 -10.06 -3.58 -24.38
N SER A 173 -10.27 -3.47 -25.69
CA SER A 173 -11.50 -3.01 -26.36
C SER A 173 -12.74 -3.91 -26.14
N GLY A 174 -13.09 -4.18 -24.89
CA GLY A 174 -14.27 -4.89 -24.41
C GLY A 174 -15.15 -3.95 -23.59
N LEU A 175 -16.36 -4.40 -23.26
CA LEU A 175 -17.36 -3.55 -22.61
C LEU A 175 -17.16 -3.44 -21.08
N ARG A 176 -16.45 -4.40 -20.47
CA ARG A 176 -16.32 -4.54 -19.01
C ARG A 176 -15.00 -4.00 -18.47
N GLY A 177 -15.07 -3.34 -17.31
CA GLY A 177 -13.88 -2.93 -16.58
C GLY A 177 -13.21 -4.12 -15.91
N ARG A 178 -11.94 -3.98 -15.55
CA ARG A 178 -11.09 -5.01 -14.93
C ARG A 178 -10.48 -4.46 -13.65
N GLY A 179 -10.40 -5.29 -12.62
CA GLY A 179 -9.88 -4.89 -11.31
C GLY A 179 -8.38 -4.58 -11.35
N GLY A 180 -7.96 -3.59 -10.55
CA GLY A 180 -6.56 -3.41 -10.21
C GLY A 180 -6.05 -4.58 -9.37
N ALA A 181 -4.76 -4.87 -9.41
CA ALA A 181 -4.11 -5.92 -8.63
C ALA A 181 -3.08 -5.32 -7.68
N TYR A 182 -2.75 -6.04 -6.60
CA TYR A 182 -1.55 -5.79 -5.81
C TYR A 182 -0.92 -7.13 -5.41
N ALA A 183 -1.33 -7.72 -4.29
CA ALA A 183 -0.85 -9.04 -3.87
C ALA A 183 -1.52 -10.18 -4.64
N THR A 184 -2.80 -10.00 -4.99
CA THR A 184 -3.56 -10.93 -5.81
C THR A 184 -4.06 -10.22 -7.06
N SER A 185 -4.30 -11.02 -8.10
CA SER A 185 -5.04 -10.59 -9.28
C SER A 185 -6.23 -11.53 -9.41
N LEU A 186 -7.42 -10.96 -9.58
CA LEU A 186 -8.65 -11.72 -9.71
C LEU A 186 -9.04 -11.79 -11.18
N ILE A 187 -9.50 -12.97 -11.59
CA ILE A 187 -10.04 -13.18 -12.93
C ILE A 187 -11.49 -12.72 -12.93
N ASN A 188 -11.89 -11.95 -13.95
CA ASN A 188 -13.31 -11.75 -14.20
C ASN A 188 -13.92 -13.08 -14.64
N THR A 189 -14.83 -13.62 -13.84
CA THR A 189 -15.40 -14.96 -14.00
C THR A 189 -16.21 -15.16 -15.29
N CYS A 190 -16.58 -14.09 -16.02
CA CYS A 190 -17.40 -14.19 -17.24
C CYS A 190 -16.60 -14.14 -18.54
N GLU A 191 -15.49 -13.42 -18.56
CA GLU A 191 -14.66 -13.28 -19.78
C GLU A 191 -13.35 -14.09 -19.68
N GLY A 192 -13.08 -14.71 -18.53
CA GLY A 192 -11.82 -15.43 -18.28
C GLY A 192 -10.59 -14.51 -18.33
N ALA A 193 -10.80 -13.20 -18.33
CA ALA A 193 -9.73 -12.24 -18.51
C ALA A 193 -9.17 -11.79 -17.14
N PRO A 194 -7.84 -11.78 -16.96
CA PRO A 194 -7.23 -11.38 -15.70
C PRO A 194 -7.37 -9.86 -15.47
N GLY A 195 -7.39 -9.48 -14.19
CA GLY A 195 -7.13 -8.12 -13.75
C GLY A 195 -5.68 -7.68 -14.02
N GLY A 196 -5.23 -6.63 -13.35
CA GLY A 196 -3.86 -6.16 -13.47
C GLY A 196 -2.81 -7.19 -13.02
N ALA A 197 -1.55 -6.96 -13.37
CA ALA A 197 -0.44 -7.79 -12.89
C ALA A 197 -0.16 -7.54 -11.40
N THR A 198 0.13 -8.58 -10.63
CA THR A 198 0.55 -8.42 -9.22
C THR A 198 1.92 -7.74 -9.12
N TYR A 199 2.15 -7.04 -8.01
CA TYR A 199 3.43 -6.38 -7.73
C TYR A 199 3.71 -6.27 -6.22
N GLY A 200 4.84 -5.65 -5.90
CA GLY A 200 5.38 -5.58 -4.55
C GLY A 200 5.77 -6.94 -4.01
N ASN A 201 6.10 -6.98 -2.72
CA ASN A 201 6.58 -8.17 -2.05
C ASN A 201 6.01 -8.27 -0.63
N ALA A 202 6.19 -9.41 0.02
CA ALA A 202 5.67 -9.66 1.37
C ALA A 202 6.33 -8.78 2.45
N GLN A 203 7.48 -8.15 2.18
CA GLN A 203 8.11 -7.20 3.10
C GLN A 203 7.44 -5.82 3.06
N VAL A 204 6.62 -5.53 2.04
CA VAL A 204 6.01 -4.20 1.82
C VAL A 204 7.11 -3.13 1.78
N LEU A 205 8.15 -3.43 0.99
CA LEU A 205 9.36 -2.62 0.84
C LEU A 205 9.76 -2.55 -0.64
N PRO A 206 9.72 -1.39 -1.32
CA PRO A 206 9.31 -0.09 -0.80
C PRO A 206 7.83 -0.05 -0.41
N LEU A 207 7.46 0.93 0.41
CA LEU A 207 6.08 1.17 0.80
C LEU A 207 5.30 1.74 -0.40
N ILE A 208 4.41 0.93 -0.96
CA ILE A 208 3.61 1.28 -2.14
C ILE A 208 2.16 0.82 -1.94
N GLY A 209 1.21 1.66 -2.34
CA GLY A 209 -0.22 1.39 -2.24
C GLY A 209 -0.75 0.54 -3.39
N GLY A 210 -2.07 0.43 -3.44
CA GLY A 210 -2.81 -0.36 -4.42
C GLY A 210 -2.94 0.33 -5.78
N SER A 211 -3.28 -0.44 -6.81
CA SER A 211 -3.54 0.03 -8.16
C SER A 211 -5.02 0.21 -8.45
N GLY A 212 -5.37 1.11 -9.37
CA GLY A 212 -6.76 1.36 -9.76
C GLY A 212 -7.30 0.30 -10.74
N GLY A 213 -8.63 0.16 -10.79
CA GLY A 213 -9.33 -0.63 -11.80
C GLY A 213 -9.62 0.20 -13.06
N SER A 214 -9.91 -0.47 -14.19
CA SER A 214 -10.27 0.22 -15.43
C SER A 214 -11.72 0.69 -15.46
N GLY A 215 -11.98 1.73 -16.28
CA GLY A 215 -13.35 2.14 -16.58
C GLY A 215 -14.08 1.16 -17.50
N THR A 216 -15.32 1.48 -17.85
CA THR A 216 -16.16 0.70 -18.77
C THR A 216 -16.61 1.51 -19.97
N ARG A 217 -17.05 0.79 -21.00
CA ARG A 217 -17.77 1.35 -22.14
C ARG A 217 -19.05 0.54 -22.32
N SER A 218 -20.20 1.16 -22.12
CA SER A 218 -21.46 0.68 -22.71
C SER A 218 -22.29 1.84 -23.25
N SER A 219 -23.32 1.50 -24.04
CA SER A 219 -24.20 2.45 -24.71
C SER A 219 -24.87 3.44 -23.75
N ASN A 220 -25.14 3.01 -22.51
CA ASN A 220 -25.91 3.78 -21.53
C ASN A 220 -25.13 4.08 -20.24
N ASN A 221 -23.89 3.56 -20.11
CA ASN A 221 -23.19 3.49 -18.84
C ASN A 221 -21.67 3.71 -19.05
N ARG A 222 -21.19 4.85 -18.52
CA ARG A 222 -19.88 5.46 -18.79
C ARG A 222 -19.03 5.58 -17.52
N GLN A 223 -18.84 4.46 -16.83
CA GLN A 223 -18.32 4.48 -15.47
C GLN A 223 -16.79 4.48 -15.37
N GLY A 224 -16.26 5.22 -14.40
CA GLY A 224 -14.84 5.17 -14.02
C GLY A 224 -14.55 3.96 -13.12
N GLY A 225 -13.33 3.46 -13.15
CA GLY A 225 -12.85 2.42 -12.24
C GLY A 225 -12.50 2.97 -10.87
N GLY A 226 -12.56 2.12 -9.84
CA GLY A 226 -12.17 2.46 -8.48
C GLY A 226 -10.66 2.66 -8.32
N ALA A 227 -10.25 3.52 -7.41
CA ALA A 227 -8.83 3.81 -7.15
C ALA A 227 -8.20 2.81 -6.17
N GLY A 228 -6.88 2.68 -6.20
CA GLY A 228 -6.16 1.84 -5.25
C GLY A 228 -6.17 2.40 -3.83
N GLY A 229 -6.16 1.50 -2.85
CA GLY A 229 -5.97 1.85 -1.43
C GLY A 229 -4.57 2.42 -1.18
N GLY A 230 -4.43 3.27 -0.16
CA GLY A 230 -3.18 3.90 0.20
C GLY A 230 -2.21 2.97 0.94
N ALA A 231 -1.05 3.51 1.33
CA ALA A 231 -0.03 2.77 2.04
C ALA A 231 0.44 3.52 3.29
N ILE A 232 0.60 2.77 4.37
CA ILE A 232 1.11 3.29 5.64
C ILE A 232 2.13 2.35 6.26
N LEU A 233 3.24 2.93 6.74
CA LEU A 233 4.16 2.32 7.69
C LEU A 233 3.99 3.00 9.05
N ILE A 234 3.79 2.22 10.10
CA ILE A 234 3.86 2.69 11.49
C ILE A 234 4.97 1.89 12.17
N ALA A 235 6.07 2.56 12.51
CA ALA A 235 7.17 2.01 13.29
C ALA A 235 7.20 2.68 14.66
N ALA A 236 7.04 1.91 15.73
CA ALA A 236 7.08 2.40 17.10
C ALA A 236 8.19 1.69 17.87
N ALA A 237 9.00 2.44 18.64
CA ALA A 237 10.11 1.87 19.39
C ALA A 237 9.64 0.84 20.43
N ARG A 238 8.45 1.04 20.99
CA ARG A 238 7.91 0.23 22.09
C ARG A 238 6.73 -0.63 21.63
N GLN A 239 5.53 -0.06 21.65
CA GLN A 239 4.30 -0.83 21.44
C GLN A 239 3.36 -0.17 20.43
N ILE A 240 2.70 -0.99 19.63
CA ILE A 240 1.49 -0.63 18.88
C ILE A 240 0.30 -1.38 19.47
N THR A 241 -0.71 -0.65 19.93
CA THR A 241 -1.94 -1.21 20.49
C THR A 241 -3.14 -0.83 19.64
N LEU A 242 -3.86 -1.82 19.12
CA LEU A 242 -5.14 -1.64 18.43
C LEU A 242 -6.29 -2.01 19.38
N GLY A 243 -7.01 -1.02 19.89
CA GLY A 243 -8.19 -1.23 20.72
C GLY A 243 -9.28 -2.01 19.99
N SER A 244 -10.33 -2.44 20.70
CA SER A 244 -11.40 -3.25 20.12
C SER A 244 -12.16 -2.59 18.97
N ALA A 245 -12.28 -1.26 18.99
CA ALA A 245 -12.81 -0.45 17.88
C ALA A 245 -11.71 0.12 16.96
N GLY A 246 -10.44 -0.18 17.25
CA GLY A 246 -9.27 0.28 16.52
C GLY A 246 -9.24 -0.27 15.10
N GLN A 247 -9.07 0.61 14.11
CA GLN A 247 -9.02 0.20 12.70
C GLN A 247 -7.89 0.90 11.93
N ILE A 248 -7.22 0.15 11.06
CA ILE A 248 -6.39 0.72 9.99
C ILE A 248 -6.92 0.18 8.66
N ARG A 249 -7.34 1.08 7.77
CA ARG A 249 -8.01 0.76 6.51
C ARG A 249 -7.24 1.34 5.32
N ALA A 250 -6.83 0.47 4.42
CA ALA A 250 -6.20 0.77 3.14
C ALA A 250 -6.95 0.05 2.01
N ILE A 251 -8.28 0.21 1.99
CA ILE A 251 -9.17 -0.54 1.10
C ILE A 251 -9.20 0.11 -0.28
N GLY A 252 -9.21 -0.69 -1.33
CA GLY A 252 -9.44 -0.20 -2.69
C GLY A 252 -10.85 0.37 -2.88
N GLY A 253 -10.98 1.36 -3.76
CA GLY A 253 -12.28 1.89 -4.15
C GLY A 253 -13.06 0.89 -4.97
N GLY A 254 -14.37 0.78 -4.72
CA GLY A 254 -15.27 -0.01 -5.56
C GLY A 254 -15.32 0.54 -6.99
N GLY A 255 -15.60 -0.34 -7.95
CA GLY A 255 -16.03 0.10 -9.28
C GLY A 255 -17.38 0.83 -9.23
N SER A 256 -17.94 1.11 -10.39
CA SER A 256 -19.23 1.75 -10.58
C SER A 256 -20.06 0.96 -11.59
N GLY A 257 -21.37 0.88 -11.35
CA GLY A 257 -22.34 0.15 -12.18
C GLY A 257 -23.26 -0.75 -11.35
N ALA A 258 -24.49 -0.94 -11.82
CA ALA A 258 -25.42 -1.94 -11.32
C ALA A 258 -25.54 -3.03 -12.39
N GLY A 259 -25.37 -4.29 -12.05
CA GLY A 259 -25.44 -5.38 -13.02
C GLY A 259 -25.01 -6.72 -12.45
N SER A 260 -25.46 -7.81 -13.09
CA SER A 260 -25.03 -9.18 -12.79
C SER A 260 -23.62 -9.45 -13.33
N ILE A 261 -22.87 -10.35 -12.67
CA ILE A 261 -21.50 -10.79 -13.03
C ILE A 261 -21.34 -10.91 -14.55
N CYS A 262 -22.33 -11.51 -15.24
CA CYS A 262 -22.31 -11.76 -16.68
C CYS A 262 -23.44 -11.06 -17.48
N GLY A 263 -24.14 -10.08 -16.89
CA GLY A 263 -25.22 -9.32 -17.56
C GLY A 263 -24.69 -8.22 -18.49
N VAL A 264 -25.48 -7.76 -19.46
CA VAL A 264 -25.09 -6.69 -20.41
C VAL A 264 -24.82 -5.32 -19.75
N ASP A 265 -25.21 -5.17 -18.48
CA ASP A 265 -24.91 -3.98 -17.69
C ASP A 265 -23.46 -4.02 -17.19
N THR A 266 -22.65 -3.09 -17.67
CA THR A 266 -21.19 -3.09 -17.52
C THR A 266 -20.74 -2.46 -16.20
N SER A 267 -20.17 -3.26 -15.29
CA SER A 267 -19.48 -2.79 -14.08
C SER A 267 -18.03 -2.43 -14.38
N SER A 268 -17.55 -1.33 -13.78
CA SER A 268 -16.15 -0.94 -13.87
C SER A 268 -15.29 -1.70 -12.87
N GLY A 269 -13.98 -1.72 -13.10
CA GLY A 269 -13.06 -2.42 -12.22
C GLY A 269 -12.90 -1.71 -10.88
N GLY A 270 -12.92 -2.47 -9.79
CA GLY A 270 -12.50 -2.00 -8.48
C GLY A 270 -10.98 -1.83 -8.39
N GLY A 271 -10.51 -0.90 -7.55
CA GLY A 271 -9.10 -0.76 -7.23
C GLY A 271 -8.65 -1.81 -6.23
N SER A 272 -7.37 -2.20 -6.25
CA SER A 272 -6.84 -3.13 -5.26
C SER A 272 -6.69 -2.48 -3.89
N GLY A 273 -6.61 -3.32 -2.86
CA GLY A 273 -6.19 -2.87 -1.53
C GLY A 273 -4.76 -2.37 -1.54
N GLY A 274 -4.42 -1.60 -0.51
CA GLY A 274 -3.12 -0.96 -0.34
C GLY A 274 -2.18 -1.71 0.60
N ALA A 275 -1.34 -0.98 1.32
CA ALA A 275 -0.31 -1.56 2.17
C ALA A 275 -0.42 -1.07 3.63
N ILE A 276 -0.35 -2.00 4.57
CA ILE A 276 -0.24 -1.69 6.00
C ILE A 276 0.98 -2.44 6.53
N ARG A 277 1.99 -1.69 6.99
CA ARG A 277 3.20 -2.25 7.61
C ARG A 277 3.33 -1.73 9.03
N LEU A 278 3.35 -2.63 10.01
CA LEU A 278 3.53 -2.29 11.42
C LEU A 278 4.83 -2.90 11.92
N ILE A 279 5.66 -2.10 12.59
CA ILE A 279 6.93 -2.51 13.19
C ILE A 279 6.95 -2.02 14.63
N ALA A 280 7.05 -2.92 15.60
CA ALA A 280 7.27 -2.56 16.99
C ALA A 280 7.78 -3.75 17.78
N GLU A 281 8.34 -3.52 18.95
CA GLU A 281 8.72 -4.61 19.83
C GLU A 281 7.50 -5.47 20.23
N ALA A 282 6.41 -4.81 20.62
CA ALA A 282 5.13 -5.45 20.91
C ALA A 282 3.98 -4.89 20.07
N ILE A 283 3.15 -5.74 19.49
CA ILE A 283 1.95 -5.37 18.73
C ILE A 283 0.76 -6.15 19.27
N SER A 284 -0.22 -5.47 19.85
CA SER A 284 -1.28 -6.12 20.61
C SER A 284 -2.66 -5.51 20.41
N GLY A 285 -3.70 -6.24 20.82
CA GLY A 285 -5.06 -5.73 20.92
C GLY A 285 -6.05 -6.57 20.12
N THR A 286 -7.24 -6.01 19.88
CA THR A 286 -8.36 -6.71 19.22
C THR A 286 -8.93 -5.99 18.00
N GLY A 287 -8.34 -4.86 17.62
CA GLY A 287 -8.76 -4.11 16.45
C GLY A 287 -8.48 -4.81 15.11
N THR A 288 -8.82 -4.12 14.02
CA THR A 288 -8.83 -4.69 12.67
C THR A 288 -7.85 -3.99 11.73
N LEU A 289 -7.11 -4.78 10.95
CA LEU A 289 -6.33 -4.29 9.82
C LEU A 289 -7.00 -4.70 8.50
N ASN A 290 -7.30 -3.76 7.61
CA ASN A 290 -8.04 -4.05 6.39
C ASN A 290 -7.39 -3.39 5.16
N ALA A 291 -6.80 -4.20 4.29
CA ALA A 291 -6.29 -3.82 2.98
C ALA A 291 -6.97 -4.65 1.89
N ALA A 292 -8.29 -4.85 1.97
CA ALA A 292 -9.05 -5.55 0.95
C ALA A 292 -9.12 -4.77 -0.37
N GLY A 293 -9.32 -5.49 -1.47
CA GLY A 293 -9.67 -4.88 -2.75
C GLY A 293 -11.07 -4.27 -2.72
N GLY A 294 -11.26 -3.25 -3.54
CA GLY A 294 -12.57 -2.65 -3.77
C GLY A 294 -13.38 -3.51 -4.72
N GLY A 295 -14.67 -3.64 -4.45
CA GLY A 295 -15.61 -4.33 -5.33
C GLY A 295 -16.96 -3.64 -5.29
N ILE A 296 -17.76 -3.88 -6.32
CA ILE A 296 -19.21 -3.71 -6.26
C ILE A 296 -19.74 -5.10 -5.88
N SER A 297 -20.57 -5.17 -4.83
CA SER A 297 -21.18 -6.39 -4.27
C SER A 297 -21.37 -7.51 -5.30
N ASP A 298 -20.83 -8.71 -5.04
CA ASP A 298 -21.03 -9.99 -5.75
C ASP A 298 -20.94 -10.02 -7.30
N THR A 299 -20.71 -8.89 -8.00
CA THR A 299 -21.05 -8.76 -9.43
C THR A 299 -19.95 -8.28 -10.38
N GLY A 300 -18.69 -8.55 -10.07
CA GLY A 300 -17.62 -8.63 -11.07
C GLY A 300 -16.59 -7.50 -11.04
N SER A 301 -15.34 -7.87 -11.40
CA SER A 301 -14.14 -7.04 -11.46
C SER A 301 -13.67 -6.42 -10.14
N VAL A 302 -13.72 -7.23 -9.08
CA VAL A 302 -13.14 -6.92 -7.76
C VAL A 302 -11.63 -6.67 -7.88
N GLY A 303 -11.14 -5.65 -7.19
CA GLY A 303 -9.72 -5.40 -7.05
C GLY A 303 -9.02 -6.49 -6.24
N GLY A 304 -7.75 -6.73 -6.54
CA GLY A 304 -6.90 -7.62 -5.75
C GLY A 304 -6.76 -7.16 -4.30
N SER A 305 -6.46 -8.09 -3.41
CA SER A 305 -6.11 -7.77 -2.03
C SER A 305 -4.77 -7.04 -1.98
N GLY A 306 -4.65 -6.17 -0.98
CA GLY A 306 -3.41 -5.49 -0.64
C GLY A 306 -2.44 -6.36 0.14
N ARG A 307 -1.52 -5.73 0.87
CA ARG A 307 -0.55 -6.43 1.74
C ARG A 307 -0.58 -5.89 3.15
N ILE A 308 -0.52 -6.80 4.12
CA ILE A 308 -0.35 -6.46 5.54
C ILE A 308 0.91 -7.17 6.04
N ARG A 309 1.80 -6.42 6.67
CA ARG A 309 3.07 -6.90 7.23
C ARG A 309 3.17 -6.48 8.68
N ILE A 310 3.46 -7.44 9.54
CA ILE A 310 3.69 -7.24 10.97
C ILE A 310 5.12 -7.69 11.28
N GLU A 311 5.87 -6.81 11.93
CA GLU A 311 7.21 -7.07 12.43
C GLU A 311 7.20 -6.79 13.93
N GLY A 312 7.26 -7.84 14.74
CA GLY A 312 7.27 -7.69 16.20
C GLY A 312 7.64 -8.94 16.95
N ASN A 313 8.20 -8.74 18.14
CA ASN A 313 8.74 -9.80 19.00
C ASN A 313 7.68 -10.36 19.96
N ALA A 314 6.63 -9.58 20.26
CA ALA A 314 5.43 -10.03 20.94
C ALA A 314 4.17 -9.57 20.18
N VAL A 315 3.49 -10.49 19.47
CA VAL A 315 2.33 -10.15 18.62
C VAL A 315 1.06 -10.88 19.06
N SER A 316 -0.02 -10.13 19.28
CA SER A 316 -1.37 -10.64 19.57
C SER A 316 -2.43 -9.78 18.88
N LEU A 317 -2.87 -10.17 17.68
CA LEU A 317 -3.92 -9.51 16.91
C LEU A 317 -4.94 -10.54 16.35
N PRO A 318 -6.26 -10.33 16.50
CA PRO A 318 -7.26 -11.33 16.12
C PRO A 318 -7.78 -11.20 14.69
N VAL A 319 -7.75 -10.01 14.05
CA VAL A 319 -8.48 -9.80 12.79
C VAL A 319 -7.67 -8.99 11.77
N SER A 320 -7.45 -9.59 10.59
CA SER A 320 -6.92 -8.91 9.42
C SER A 320 -7.57 -9.41 8.13
N GLY A 321 -7.67 -8.52 7.13
CA GLY A 321 -8.11 -8.87 5.78
C GLY A 321 -7.35 -8.04 4.74
N PRO A 322 -6.45 -8.61 3.91
CA PRO A 322 -6.05 -10.02 3.86
C PRO A 322 -5.19 -10.46 5.06
N MET A 323 -4.86 -11.75 5.15
CA MET A 323 -3.95 -12.25 6.18
C MET A 323 -2.60 -11.50 6.13
N PHE A 324 -2.10 -11.14 7.31
CA PHE A 324 -0.77 -10.54 7.41
C PHE A 324 0.34 -11.58 7.29
N SER A 325 1.50 -11.15 6.80
CA SER A 325 2.76 -11.85 7.06
C SER A 325 3.36 -11.37 8.37
N LEU A 326 3.94 -12.29 9.14
CA LEU A 326 4.53 -12.02 10.44
C LEU A 326 5.99 -12.44 10.45
N VAL A 327 6.86 -11.57 10.96
CA VAL A 327 8.24 -11.91 11.32
C VAL A 327 8.61 -11.23 12.65
N PRO A 328 9.64 -11.72 13.35
CA PRO A 328 10.25 -10.98 14.45
C PRO A 328 10.75 -9.60 14.00
N ALA A 329 10.70 -8.62 14.89
CA ALA A 329 11.33 -7.33 14.64
C ALA A 329 12.85 -7.45 14.86
N GLY A 330 13.63 -6.90 13.94
CA GLY A 330 15.08 -6.73 14.16
C GLY A 330 15.34 -5.65 15.22
N ALA A 331 16.54 -5.66 15.81
CA ALA A 331 16.95 -4.64 16.79
C ALA A 331 16.90 -3.21 16.22
N ILE A 332 17.08 -3.06 14.90
CA ILE A 332 16.90 -1.81 14.16
C ILE A 332 15.83 -2.04 13.09
N ALA A 333 14.79 -1.21 13.06
CA ALA A 333 13.72 -1.31 12.08
C ALA A 333 14.21 -0.99 10.64
N GLN A 334 13.95 -1.89 9.70
CA GLN A 334 14.23 -1.66 8.28
C GLN A 334 13.10 -0.86 7.62
N LEU A 335 13.28 0.46 7.51
CA LEU A 335 12.26 1.36 6.98
C LEU A 335 12.25 1.40 5.44
N TRP A 336 13.42 1.39 4.81
CA TRP A 336 13.63 1.61 3.39
C TRP A 336 14.32 0.41 2.72
N PRO A 337 14.20 0.25 1.38
CA PRO A 337 15.03 -0.69 0.65
C PRO A 337 16.52 -0.42 0.94
N ALA A 338 17.34 -1.47 0.87
CA ALA A 338 18.78 -1.31 0.99
C ALA A 338 19.30 -0.36 -0.11
N GLY A 339 20.41 0.35 0.16
CA GLY A 339 20.96 1.32 -0.79
C GLY A 339 21.43 0.71 -2.12
N ASP A 340 21.68 -0.59 -2.12
CA ASP A 340 22.04 -1.41 -3.28
C ASP A 340 20.84 -2.15 -3.90
N ALA A 341 19.61 -1.86 -3.46
CA ALA A 341 18.42 -2.46 -4.06
C ALA A 341 18.33 -2.11 -5.56
N PRO A 342 17.89 -3.05 -6.43
CA PRO A 342 17.70 -2.78 -7.84
C PRO A 342 16.68 -1.66 -8.08
N THR A 343 17.00 -0.72 -8.97
CA THR A 343 16.09 0.36 -9.36
C THR A 343 15.98 0.48 -10.86
N VAL A 344 14.84 0.99 -11.33
CA VAL A 344 14.60 1.40 -12.70
C VAL A 344 13.85 2.74 -12.71
N ARG A 345 14.32 3.69 -13.51
CA ARG A 345 13.65 4.99 -13.70
C ARG A 345 13.55 5.33 -15.18
N ILE A 346 12.53 6.10 -15.54
CA ILE A 346 12.44 6.69 -16.88
C ILE A 346 13.32 7.95 -16.86
N ALA A 347 14.33 8.00 -17.72
CA ALA A 347 15.29 9.10 -17.75
C ALA A 347 14.94 10.13 -18.83
N GLN A 348 14.50 9.67 -20.01
CA GLN A 348 14.14 10.54 -21.12
C GLN A 348 12.97 10.00 -21.94
N ILE A 349 12.18 10.91 -22.50
CA ILE A 349 11.12 10.62 -23.48
C ILE A 349 11.37 11.49 -24.70
N SER A 350 11.65 10.86 -25.85
CA SER A 350 11.97 11.54 -27.11
C SER A 350 13.08 12.60 -26.98
N GLY A 351 14.11 12.29 -26.19
CA GLY A 351 15.24 13.18 -25.92
C GLY A 351 14.99 14.25 -24.86
N GLN A 352 13.74 14.42 -24.39
CA GLN A 352 13.43 15.34 -23.29
C GLN A 352 13.69 14.66 -21.93
N PRO A 353 14.36 15.34 -20.99
CA PRO A 353 14.61 14.79 -19.67
C PRO A 353 13.31 14.64 -18.86
N VAL A 354 13.17 13.52 -18.16
CA VAL A 354 12.11 13.34 -17.16
C VAL A 354 12.61 13.91 -15.81
N PRO A 355 11.81 14.70 -15.09
CA PRO A 355 12.15 15.16 -13.74
C PRO A 355 12.49 13.99 -12.81
N ALA A 356 13.41 14.19 -11.87
CA ALA A 356 13.80 13.16 -10.90
C ALA A 356 12.64 12.71 -9.99
N ASP A 357 11.72 13.63 -9.70
CA ASP A 357 10.49 13.39 -8.92
C ASP A 357 9.26 13.77 -9.77
N PRO A 358 8.79 12.89 -10.68
CA PRO A 358 7.68 13.20 -11.57
C PRO A 358 6.34 13.24 -10.82
N GLY A 359 5.45 14.15 -11.21
CA GLY A 359 4.09 14.26 -10.65
C GLY A 359 3.08 13.29 -11.27
N ALA A 360 3.33 12.85 -12.52
CA ALA A 360 2.40 12.08 -13.33
C ALA A 360 1.01 12.72 -13.42
N GLU A 361 0.97 14.04 -13.57
CA GLU A 361 -0.27 14.80 -13.73
C GLU A 361 -0.85 14.65 -15.14
N LEU A 362 -2.18 14.70 -15.20
CA LEU A 362 -2.96 14.48 -16.42
C LEU A 362 -3.68 15.76 -16.86
N THR A 363 -3.09 16.91 -16.52
CA THR A 363 -3.61 18.25 -16.76
C THR A 363 -2.54 19.14 -17.37
N PHE A 364 -2.96 20.13 -18.15
CA PHE A 364 -2.08 21.17 -18.68
C PHE A 364 -2.14 22.39 -17.76
N PRO A 365 -1.01 23.05 -17.45
CA PRO A 365 0.36 22.79 -17.93
C PRO A 365 1.19 21.87 -17.00
N ASP A 366 0.56 21.13 -16.09
CA ASP A 366 1.24 20.43 -14.99
C ASP A 366 1.94 19.12 -15.38
N GLN A 367 1.94 18.74 -16.67
CA GLN A 367 2.61 17.53 -17.13
C GLN A 367 4.13 17.57 -16.96
N ASP A 368 4.74 16.41 -16.68
CA ASP A 368 6.19 16.32 -16.44
C ASP A 368 7.03 16.55 -17.72
N VAL A 369 6.56 16.03 -18.86
CA VAL A 369 7.27 16.11 -20.14
C VAL A 369 6.27 16.38 -21.26
N THR A 370 6.61 17.31 -22.15
CA THR A 370 5.86 17.58 -23.38
C THR A 370 6.64 17.04 -24.58
N VAL A 371 5.98 16.25 -25.41
CA VAL A 371 6.55 15.71 -26.65
C VAL A 371 5.64 16.05 -27.84
N PRO A 372 6.18 16.15 -29.06
CA PRO A 372 5.37 16.34 -30.26
C PRO A 372 4.29 15.26 -30.39
N SER A 373 3.10 15.67 -30.83
CA SER A 373 1.97 14.75 -31.00
C SER A 373 2.14 13.86 -32.22
N GLY A 374 1.74 12.60 -32.11
CA GLY A 374 1.69 11.64 -33.22
C GLY A 374 3.07 11.15 -33.65
N GLY A 375 3.45 9.95 -33.22
CA GLY A 375 4.69 9.31 -33.66
C GLY A 375 5.16 8.20 -32.73
N SER A 376 6.26 7.57 -33.10
CA SER A 376 7.01 6.66 -32.23
C SER A 376 7.88 7.49 -31.28
N ALA A 377 7.68 7.34 -29.98
CA ALA A 377 8.53 7.92 -28.95
C ALA A 377 9.61 6.92 -28.55
N VAL A 378 10.83 7.42 -28.37
CA VAL A 378 11.94 6.66 -27.80
C VAL A 378 12.00 6.97 -26.31
N ILE A 379 11.84 5.96 -25.47
CA ILE A 379 11.88 6.08 -24.01
C ILE A 379 13.16 5.43 -23.51
N ARG A 380 14.03 6.23 -22.89
CA ARG A 380 15.25 5.74 -22.24
C ARG A 380 15.00 5.50 -20.77
N LEU A 381 15.38 4.32 -20.30
CA LEU A 381 15.31 3.91 -18.91
C LEU A 381 16.72 3.74 -18.38
N GLU A 382 16.94 4.15 -17.15
CA GLU A 382 18.17 3.90 -16.40
C GLU A 382 17.88 2.89 -15.31
N CYS A 383 18.72 1.86 -15.23
CA CYS A 383 18.67 0.83 -14.20
C CYS A 383 19.94 0.89 -13.36
N ARG A 384 19.82 0.66 -12.04
CA ARG A 384 20.98 0.53 -11.13
C ARG A 384 20.86 -0.74 -10.30
N ASN A 385 22.01 -1.34 -9.98
CA ASN A 385 22.12 -2.57 -9.19
C ASN A 385 21.20 -3.69 -9.69
N MET A 386 21.07 -3.83 -11.01
CA MET A 386 20.12 -4.73 -11.66
C MET A 386 20.87 -5.69 -12.60
N PRO A 387 20.79 -7.01 -12.37
CA PRO A 387 21.36 -7.99 -13.29
C PRO A 387 20.83 -7.81 -14.72
N LEU A 388 21.72 -7.93 -15.71
CA LEU A 388 21.38 -7.70 -17.12
C LEU A 388 20.45 -8.76 -17.73
N ASN A 389 20.27 -9.90 -17.06
CA ASN A 389 19.33 -10.94 -17.48
C ASN A 389 17.88 -10.65 -17.03
N TRP A 390 17.62 -9.55 -16.33
CA TRP A 390 16.26 -9.16 -15.94
C TRP A 390 15.46 -8.61 -17.12
N ILE A 391 14.13 -8.67 -16.98
CA ILE A 391 13.21 -8.14 -18.00
C ILE A 391 12.74 -6.76 -17.57
N VAL A 392 13.08 -5.73 -18.35
CA VAL A 392 12.60 -4.36 -18.16
C VAL A 392 11.35 -4.13 -19.01
N ARG A 393 10.26 -3.69 -18.38
CA ARG A 393 8.98 -3.38 -19.04
C ARG A 393 8.55 -1.95 -18.75
N LEU A 394 8.03 -1.29 -19.78
CA LEU A 394 7.39 0.00 -19.70
C LEU A 394 5.88 -0.18 -19.93
N ARG A 395 5.07 0.16 -18.93
CA ARG A 395 3.61 0.26 -19.07
C ARG A 395 3.24 1.72 -19.36
N ILE A 396 2.43 1.94 -20.38
CA ILE A 396 1.95 3.26 -20.81
C ILE A 396 0.43 3.25 -20.72
N VAL A 397 -0.13 4.18 -19.95
CA VAL A 397 -1.57 4.32 -19.77
C VAL A 397 -1.99 5.70 -20.26
N PRO A 398 -2.71 5.79 -21.39
CA PRO A 398 -3.29 7.04 -21.83
C PRO A 398 -4.48 7.43 -20.94
N LEU A 399 -4.78 8.74 -20.85
CA LEU A 399 -5.98 9.23 -20.18
C LEU A 399 -7.27 8.65 -20.78
N THR A 400 -7.24 8.34 -22.07
CA THR A 400 -8.32 7.71 -22.83
C THR A 400 -7.73 6.71 -23.83
N GLY A 401 -8.23 5.47 -23.83
CA GLY A 401 -7.74 4.41 -24.72
C GLY A 401 -7.07 3.24 -24.01
N PRO A 402 -6.65 2.21 -24.77
CA PRO A 402 -6.01 1.02 -24.23
C PRO A 402 -4.63 1.31 -23.65
N ASP A 403 -4.28 0.61 -22.58
CA ASP A 403 -2.90 0.59 -22.09
C ASP A 403 -2.00 -0.29 -22.95
N LEU A 404 -0.73 0.07 -23.00
CA LEU A 404 0.31 -0.64 -23.75
C LEU A 404 1.41 -1.07 -22.78
N THR A 405 1.96 -2.27 -22.97
CA THR A 405 3.20 -2.70 -22.29
C THR A 405 4.25 -3.04 -23.34
N VAL A 406 5.43 -2.41 -23.22
CA VAL A 406 6.57 -2.64 -24.10
C VAL A 406 7.73 -3.21 -23.28
N THR A 407 8.39 -4.25 -23.80
CA THR A 407 9.64 -4.73 -23.22
C THR A 407 10.78 -3.87 -23.74
N ALA A 408 11.57 -3.28 -22.84
CA ALA A 408 12.72 -2.50 -23.22
C ALA A 408 13.89 -3.41 -23.60
N VAL A 409 14.73 -2.93 -24.52
CA VAL A 409 15.93 -3.62 -24.99
C VAL A 409 17.15 -2.96 -24.33
N TYR A 410 18.09 -3.78 -23.85
CA TYR A 410 19.36 -3.32 -23.33
C TYR A 410 20.13 -2.53 -24.40
N VAL A 411 20.76 -1.41 -24.01
CA VAL A 411 21.54 -0.55 -24.91
C VAL A 411 23.02 -0.59 -24.53
N GLU A 412 23.35 -0.23 -23.29
CA GLU A 412 24.72 -0.07 -22.82
C GLU A 412 24.81 -0.14 -21.29
N GLY A 413 26.05 -0.23 -20.78
CA GLY A 413 26.37 -0.25 -19.35
C GLY A 413 26.62 -1.65 -18.78
N ASP A 414 26.34 -1.82 -17.50
CA ASP A 414 26.53 -3.07 -16.76
C ASP A 414 25.45 -3.26 -15.67
N ALA A 415 25.65 -4.25 -14.78
CA ALA A 415 24.73 -4.53 -13.70
C ALA A 415 24.67 -3.43 -12.62
N LEU A 416 25.70 -2.58 -12.49
CA LEU A 416 25.70 -1.47 -11.55
C LEU A 416 24.95 -0.27 -12.12
N ALA A 417 25.14 0.02 -13.40
CA ALA A 417 24.42 1.05 -14.13
C ALA A 417 24.25 0.67 -15.61
N SER A 418 23.00 0.51 -16.05
CA SER A 418 22.66 0.21 -17.45
C SER A 418 21.56 1.10 -18.01
N VAL A 419 21.62 1.29 -19.32
CA VAL A 419 20.61 2.01 -20.10
C VAL A 419 19.82 1.01 -20.94
N TRP A 420 18.50 1.15 -20.88
CA TRP A 420 17.54 0.35 -21.63
C TRP A 420 16.64 1.27 -22.44
N GLN A 421 16.09 0.75 -23.55
CA GLN A 421 15.27 1.54 -24.46
C GLN A 421 13.97 0.81 -24.81
N ALA A 422 12.85 1.52 -24.66
CA ALA A 422 11.56 1.12 -25.20
C ALA A 422 11.17 2.06 -26.35
N GLN A 423 10.41 1.55 -27.31
CA GLN A 423 9.78 2.34 -28.37
C GLN A 423 8.28 2.11 -28.34
N ALA A 424 7.50 3.19 -28.37
CA ALA A 424 6.05 3.11 -28.33
C ALA A 424 5.42 4.23 -29.16
N SER A 425 4.33 3.92 -29.85
CA SER A 425 3.52 4.97 -30.47
C SER A 425 2.69 5.66 -29.39
N LEU A 426 2.85 6.97 -29.25
CA LEU A 426 2.07 7.77 -28.32
C LEU A 426 0.95 8.46 -29.09
N GLY A 427 -0.28 8.28 -28.60
CA GLY A 427 -1.44 8.98 -29.13
C GLY A 427 -1.42 10.47 -28.76
N VAL A 428 -2.43 11.20 -29.21
CA VAL A 428 -2.64 12.58 -28.73
C VAL A 428 -3.23 12.53 -27.31
N GLY A 429 -2.70 13.37 -26.41
CA GLY A 429 -3.21 13.54 -25.05
C GLY A 429 -2.22 13.13 -23.96
N PHE A 430 -2.70 13.09 -22.72
CA PHE A 430 -1.87 12.75 -21.56
C PHE A 430 -1.68 11.24 -21.43
N HIS A 431 -0.48 10.86 -21.03
CA HIS A 431 -0.10 9.49 -20.74
C HIS A 431 0.64 9.45 -19.41
N THR A 432 0.41 8.41 -18.63
CA THR A 432 1.32 8.04 -17.54
C THR A 432 2.17 6.86 -17.98
N MET A 433 3.41 6.82 -17.49
CA MET A 433 4.35 5.75 -17.81
C MET A 433 4.91 5.16 -16.52
N GLN A 434 5.04 3.84 -16.48
CA GLN A 434 5.57 3.12 -15.33
C GLN A 434 6.57 2.07 -15.80
N ALA A 435 7.80 2.20 -15.31
CA ALA A 435 8.84 1.24 -15.54
C ALA A 435 8.82 0.17 -14.44
N ARG A 436 9.07 -1.08 -14.82
CA ARG A 436 9.30 -2.19 -13.88
C ARG A 436 10.37 -3.11 -14.41
N ALA A 437 11.20 -3.62 -13.52
CA ALA A 437 12.13 -4.69 -13.81
C ALA A 437 11.72 -5.94 -13.03
N VAL A 438 11.84 -7.10 -13.66
CA VAL A 438 11.44 -8.39 -13.08
C VAL A 438 12.55 -9.40 -13.32
N SER A 439 12.97 -10.07 -12.25
CA SER A 439 13.87 -11.24 -12.35
C SER A 439 13.19 -12.34 -13.18
N PRO A 440 13.93 -13.07 -14.04
CA PRO A 440 13.40 -14.18 -14.83
C PRO A 440 12.72 -15.28 -14.01
#